data_AF-G4ZHZ7-F1
#
_entry.id   AF-G4ZHZ7-F1
#
_cell.length_a   1.000
_cell.length_b   1.000
_cell.length_c   1.000
_cell.angle_alpha   90.00
_cell.angle_beta   90.00
_cell.angle_gamma   90.00
#
_symmetry.space_group_name_H-M   'P 1'
#
loop_
_entity.id
_entity.type
_entity.pdbx_description
1 polymer ?
#
loop_
_entity_poly.entity_id
_entity_poly.type
_entity_poly.pdbx_seq_one_letter_code
_entity_poly.pdbx_strand_id
1 'polypeptide(L)'
;MPRPYLRVTFVDKQSLTIMNPKPWTCVEFGNCSYWHKTANISWWNLSSNQYANFYESSSCVSQVYFHYISDRKGYAAGLIRINKKKERFMRSMMVGKMSTVFRQPTITYVSACPKSSSGKEADNISANGCGR
;
A
#
# COMPACT_ATOMS: atom_id res chain seq x y z
N MET A 1 -2.26 12.96 -18.26
CA MET A 1 -1.91 13.19 -16.84
C MET A 1 -1.46 11.86 -16.22
N PRO A 2 -0.45 11.82 -15.35
CA PRO A 2 -0.01 10.60 -14.67
C PRO A 2 -1.12 10.04 -13.74
N ARG A 3 -1.29 8.71 -13.76
CA ARG A 3 -2.32 8.01 -12.97
C ARG A 3 -2.01 8.04 -11.47
N PRO A 4 -2.99 8.29 -10.58
CA PRO A 4 -2.79 8.20 -9.14
C PRO A 4 -2.30 6.83 -8.70
N TYR A 5 -1.45 6.78 -7.67
CA TYR A 5 -1.00 5.51 -7.10
C TYR A 5 -0.62 5.62 -5.62
N LEU A 6 -0.66 4.47 -4.94
CA LEU A 6 0.09 4.20 -3.70
C LEU A 6 1.10 3.09 -3.98
N ARG A 7 2.30 3.22 -3.41
CA ARG A 7 3.37 2.24 -3.59
C ARG A 7 4.15 2.01 -2.30
N VAL A 8 4.39 0.73 -2.01
CA VAL A 8 5.37 0.26 -1.02
C VAL A 8 6.54 -0.34 -1.80
N THR A 9 7.76 0.11 -1.52
CA THR A 9 8.99 -0.47 -2.07
C THR A 9 9.77 -1.14 -0.96
N PHE A 10 10.19 -2.37 -1.18
CA PHE A 10 10.94 -3.18 -0.23
C PHE A 10 12.45 -3.05 -0.43
N VAL A 11 13.22 -3.52 0.56
CA VAL A 11 14.70 -3.46 0.55
C VAL A 11 15.35 -4.23 -0.59
N ASP A 12 14.69 -5.26 -1.09
CA ASP A 12 15.10 -6.06 -2.25
C ASP A 12 14.68 -5.44 -3.59
N LYS A 13 14.20 -4.19 -3.56
CA LYS A 13 13.73 -3.38 -4.70
C LYS A 13 12.42 -3.85 -5.33
N GLN A 14 11.76 -4.86 -4.77
CA GLN A 14 10.39 -5.18 -5.18
C GLN A 14 9.43 -4.08 -4.73
N SER A 15 8.31 -3.94 -5.43
CA SER A 15 7.29 -2.96 -5.04
C SER A 15 5.88 -3.47 -5.26
N LEU A 16 5.01 -3.13 -4.33
CA LEU A 16 3.56 -3.30 -4.47
C LEU A 16 2.96 -1.94 -4.76
N THR A 17 2.27 -1.83 -5.89
CA THR A 17 1.66 -0.58 -6.35
C THR A 17 0.18 -0.80 -6.58
N ILE A 18 -0.65 0.06 -6.02
CA ILE A 18 -2.07 0.17 -6.38
C ILE A 18 -2.21 1.36 -7.29
N MET A 19 -2.72 1.11 -8.49
CA MET A 19 -3.06 2.15 -9.46
C MET A 19 -4.50 2.59 -9.27
N ASN A 20 -4.76 3.89 -9.45
CA ASN A 20 -6.08 4.51 -9.32
C ASN A 20 -6.83 4.09 -8.03
N PRO A 21 -6.20 4.19 -6.85
CA PRO A 21 -6.84 3.79 -5.61
C PRO A 21 -8.12 4.59 -5.38
N LYS A 22 -9.22 3.88 -5.11
CA LYS A 22 -10.48 4.51 -4.73
C LYS A 22 -10.42 4.93 -3.25
N PRO A 23 -10.97 6.10 -2.89
CA PRO A 23 -11.10 6.48 -1.50
C PRO A 23 -11.87 5.43 -0.70
N TRP A 24 -11.49 5.27 0.57
CA TRP A 24 -12.05 4.27 1.47
C TRP A 24 -11.84 2.83 1.00
N THR A 25 -10.84 2.58 0.15
CA THR A 25 -10.44 1.21 -0.20
C THR A 25 -9.18 0.86 0.57
N CYS A 26 -9.32 -0.08 1.49
CA CYS A 26 -8.20 -0.75 2.13
C CYS A 26 -7.69 -1.84 1.20
N VAL A 27 -6.39 -1.84 0.95
CA VAL A 27 -5.74 -2.93 0.25
C VAL A 27 -4.84 -3.66 1.22
N GLU A 28 -5.23 -4.90 1.50
CA GLU A 28 -4.50 -5.83 2.34
C GLU A 28 -3.63 -6.68 1.42
N PHE A 29 -2.32 -6.67 1.66
CA PHE A 29 -1.44 -7.60 0.99
C PHE A 29 -1.60 -8.96 1.65
N GLY A 30 -1.83 -10.01 0.86
CA GLY A 30 -2.20 -11.34 1.35
C GLY A 30 -1.23 -11.96 2.36
N ASN A 31 -1.66 -13.07 2.98
CA ASN A 31 -0.87 -13.83 3.95
C ASN A 31 0.35 -14.49 3.30
N CYS A 32 1.42 -13.72 3.11
CA CYS A 32 2.68 -14.24 2.62
C CYS A 32 3.44 -14.94 3.76
N SER A 33 4.00 -16.11 3.47
CA SER A 33 4.87 -16.85 4.40
C SER A 33 6.11 -16.06 4.80
N TYR A 34 6.50 -15.07 3.99
CA TYR A 34 7.61 -14.18 4.23
C TYR A 34 7.25 -12.73 3.87
N TRP A 35 7.69 -11.78 4.70
CA TRP A 35 7.47 -10.35 4.47
C TRP A 35 8.79 -9.59 4.39
N HIS A 36 8.97 -8.82 3.32
CA HIS A 36 10.19 -8.04 3.12
C HIS A 36 10.15 -6.73 3.92
N LYS A 37 11.32 -6.29 4.40
CA LYS A 37 11.46 -4.97 5.03
C LYS A 37 11.12 -3.87 4.04
N THR A 38 10.37 -2.87 4.47
CA THR A 38 10.03 -1.71 3.64
C THR A 38 11.20 -0.73 3.58
N ALA A 39 11.62 -0.37 2.37
CA ALA A 39 12.65 0.64 2.13
C ALA A 39 12.05 2.05 2.00
N ASN A 40 10.93 2.17 1.31
CA ASN A 40 10.22 3.43 1.17
C ASN A 40 8.74 3.22 0.85
N ILE A 41 7.95 4.24 1.16
CA ILE A 41 6.54 4.37 0.77
C ILE A 41 6.40 5.62 -0.09
N SER A 42 5.54 5.56 -1.11
CA SER A 42 5.30 6.69 -1.99
C SER A 42 3.87 6.73 -2.48
N TRP A 43 3.44 7.92 -2.86
CA TRP A 43 2.13 8.16 -3.45
C TRP A 43 2.24 9.27 -4.48
N TRP A 44 1.30 9.28 -5.41
CA TRP A 44 1.24 10.29 -6.46
C TRP A 44 -0.20 10.64 -6.80
N ASN A 45 -0.41 11.90 -7.15
CA ASN A 45 -1.65 12.44 -7.66
C ASN A 45 -2.88 12.20 -6.75
N LEU A 46 -2.70 12.34 -5.43
CA LEU A 46 -3.82 12.34 -4.46
C LEU A 46 -4.52 13.70 -4.50
N SER A 47 -5.85 13.72 -4.55
CA SER A 47 -6.61 14.98 -4.54
C SER A 47 -6.48 15.74 -3.21
N SER A 48 -6.80 17.04 -3.20
CA SER A 48 -6.69 17.96 -2.05
C SER A 48 -7.45 17.53 -0.78
N ASN A 49 -8.36 16.56 -0.88
CA ASN A 49 -9.13 16.04 0.25
C ASN A 49 -8.83 14.56 0.53
N GLN A 50 -7.77 14.00 -0.04
CA GLN A 50 -7.37 12.61 0.16
C GLN A 50 -6.15 12.49 1.06
N TYR A 51 -6.00 11.34 1.70
CA TYR A 51 -4.82 11.02 2.49
C TYR A 51 -4.40 9.58 2.21
N ALA A 52 -3.10 9.32 2.27
CA ALA A 52 -2.54 7.99 2.16
C ALA A 52 -2.19 7.47 3.54
N ASN A 53 -2.59 6.23 3.82
CA ASN A 53 -2.19 5.52 5.02
C ASN A 53 -1.45 4.25 4.62
N PHE A 54 -0.38 3.96 5.36
CA PHE A 54 0.39 2.73 5.24
C PHE A 54 0.46 2.08 6.62
N TYR A 55 0.18 0.78 6.67
CA TYR A 55 0.03 0.03 7.90
C TYR A 55 0.98 -1.16 7.91
N GLU A 56 1.50 -1.48 9.10
CA GLU A 56 2.27 -2.70 9.31
C GLU A 56 1.37 -3.91 9.63
N SER A 57 0.12 -3.66 9.99
CA SER A 57 -0.91 -4.68 10.14
C SER A 57 -1.45 -5.14 8.78
N SER A 58 -1.90 -6.39 8.73
CA SER A 58 -2.64 -6.93 7.60
C SER A 58 -3.97 -6.22 7.39
N SER A 59 -4.51 -5.52 8.39
CA SER A 59 -5.76 -4.77 8.29
C SER A 59 -5.56 -3.26 8.33
N CYS A 60 -6.41 -2.51 7.62
CA CYS A 60 -6.46 -1.04 7.69
C CYS A 60 -7.29 -0.52 8.88
N VAL A 61 -7.40 -1.30 9.96
CA VAL A 61 -8.24 -1.03 11.13
C VAL A 61 -7.40 -0.66 12.37
N SER A 62 -6.07 -0.81 12.29
CA SER A 62 -5.16 -0.58 13.42
C SER A 62 -4.71 0.88 13.55
N GLN A 63 -4.29 1.25 14.77
CA GLN A 63 -3.58 2.49 15.09
C GLN A 63 -2.46 2.70 14.07
N VAL A 64 -2.68 3.67 13.20
CA VAL A 64 -1.88 3.90 12.00
C VAL A 64 -0.48 4.37 12.40
N TYR A 65 0.57 3.81 11.80
CA TYR A 65 1.95 4.24 12.07
C TYR A 65 2.46 5.33 11.13
N PHE A 66 1.89 5.44 9.92
CA PHE A 66 2.26 6.46 8.93
C PHE A 66 1.02 7.00 8.24
N HIS A 67 0.60 8.20 8.66
CA HIS A 67 -0.40 9.00 7.96
C HIS A 67 0.29 10.05 7.11
N TYR A 68 -0.15 10.18 5.86
CA TYR A 68 0.13 11.37 5.07
C TYR A 68 -1.16 12.03 4.64
N ILE A 69 -1.39 13.24 5.16
CA ILE A 69 -2.50 14.08 4.77
C ILE A 69 -2.06 14.95 3.59
N SER A 70 -2.81 14.90 2.48
CA SER A 70 -2.66 15.91 1.42
C SER A 70 -3.32 17.21 1.91
N ASP A 71 -2.59 18.05 2.63
CA ASP A 71 -3.03 19.39 3.04
C ASP A 71 -2.89 20.45 1.94
N ARG A 72 -2.43 20.04 0.74
CA ARG A 72 -2.14 20.95 -0.37
C ARG A 72 -3.40 21.29 -1.16
N LYS A 73 -3.54 22.57 -1.54
CA LYS A 73 -4.44 23.03 -2.61
C LYS A 73 -3.94 22.48 -3.95
N GLY A 74 -4.18 21.19 -4.22
CA GLY A 74 -3.76 20.53 -5.45
C GLY A 74 -3.51 19.03 -5.29
N TYR A 75 -2.93 18.42 -6.32
CA TYR A 75 -2.56 17.02 -6.29
C TYR A 75 -1.26 16.81 -5.49
N ALA A 76 -1.30 15.97 -4.46
CA ALA A 76 -0.14 15.66 -3.65
C ALA A 76 0.59 14.42 -4.12
N ALA A 77 1.91 14.50 -4.00
CA ALA A 77 2.85 13.41 -4.19
C ALA A 77 3.88 13.43 -3.07
N GLY A 78 4.42 12.26 -2.74
CA GLY A 78 5.47 12.17 -1.76
C GLY A 78 6.17 10.83 -1.73
N LEU A 79 7.32 10.84 -1.09
CA LEU A 79 8.20 9.71 -0.90
C LEU A 79 8.75 9.79 0.52
N ILE A 80 8.47 8.79 1.34
CA ILE A 80 9.06 8.64 2.67
C ILE A 80 10.03 7.48 2.61
N ARG A 81 11.31 7.76 2.88
CA ARG A 81 12.33 6.73 3.08
C ARG A 81 12.25 6.23 4.51
N ILE A 82 12.09 4.92 4.67
CA ILE A 82 12.09 4.30 5.99
C ILE A 82 13.54 4.22 6.48
N ASN A 83 13.78 4.62 7.73
CA ASN A 83 15.10 4.56 8.33
C ASN A 83 15.56 3.10 8.41
N LYS A 84 16.73 2.79 7.82
CA LYS A 84 17.33 1.44 7.82
C LYS A 84 17.56 0.85 9.22
N LYS A 85 17.68 1.68 10.26
CA LYS A 85 17.83 1.25 11.67
C LYS A 85 16.52 0.79 12.31
N LYS A 86 15.36 1.13 11.73
CA LYS A 86 14.04 0.70 12.20
C LYS A 86 13.45 -0.26 11.18
N GLU A 87 13.36 -1.53 11.55
CA GLU A 87 12.71 -2.53 10.71
C GLU A 87 11.21 -2.27 10.69
N ARG A 88 10.65 -2.09 9.49
CA ARG A 88 9.22 -1.82 9.27
C ARG A 88 8.74 -2.69 8.14
N PHE A 89 7.54 -3.23 8.29
CA PHE A 89 6.99 -4.24 7.40
C PHE A 89 5.58 -3.81 6.98
N MET A 90 5.46 -2.98 5.94
CA MET A 90 4.14 -2.50 5.49
C MET A 90 3.35 -3.63 4.85
N ARG A 91 2.17 -3.93 5.40
CA ARG A 91 1.30 -5.06 5.04
C ARG A 91 -0.07 -4.64 4.49
N SER A 92 -0.47 -3.38 4.66
CA SER A 92 -1.65 -2.86 4.02
C SER A 92 -1.51 -1.36 3.74
N MET A 93 -2.31 -0.86 2.80
CA MET A 93 -2.36 0.56 2.46
C MET A 93 -3.75 1.00 2.04
N MET A 94 -4.06 2.27 2.26
CA MET A 94 -5.38 2.84 2.01
C MET A 94 -5.28 4.27 1.54
N VAL A 95 -6.19 4.66 0.64
CA VAL A 95 -6.52 6.07 0.42
C VAL A 95 -7.79 6.39 1.19
N GLY A 96 -7.72 7.33 2.13
CA GLY A 96 -8.90 7.90 2.77
C GLY A 96 -9.27 9.23 2.14
N LYS A 97 -10.43 9.77 2.54
CA LYS A 97 -10.88 11.10 2.16
C LYS A 97 -11.28 11.87 3.41
N MET A 98 -10.85 13.11 3.54
CA MET A 98 -11.36 13.98 4.59
C MET A 98 -12.87 14.15 4.42
N SER A 99 -13.62 13.73 5.42
CA SER A 99 -15.07 13.84 5.50
C SER A 99 -15.48 13.91 6.97
N THR A 100 -16.56 14.63 7.24
CA THR A 100 -17.22 14.65 8.56
C THR A 100 -18.00 13.36 8.84
N VAL A 101 -18.22 12.52 7.83
CA VAL A 101 -18.94 11.25 7.93
C VAL A 101 -17.93 10.11 8.02
N PHE A 102 -18.00 9.32 9.09
CA PHE A 102 -17.23 8.08 9.20
C PHE A 102 -17.67 7.12 8.10
N ARG A 103 -16.72 6.66 7.29
CA ARG A 103 -16.95 5.59 6.31
C ARG A 103 -16.05 4.42 6.65
N GLN A 104 -16.66 3.25 6.82
CA GLN A 104 -15.92 2.01 6.93
C GLN A 104 -15.24 1.72 5.59
N PRO A 105 -13.93 1.42 5.58
CA PRO A 105 -13.24 1.13 4.34
C PRO A 105 -13.74 -0.19 3.75
N THR A 106 -13.94 -0.22 2.44
CA THR A 106 -14.08 -1.46 1.68
C THR A 106 -12.73 -2.16 1.64
N ILE A 107 -12.70 -3.43 2.00
CA ILE A 107 -11.48 -4.24 1.99
C ILE A 107 -11.33 -4.90 0.63
N THR A 108 -10.17 -4.73 0.02
CA THR A 108 -9.76 -5.43 -1.19
C THR A 108 -8.51 -6.23 -0.87
N TYR A 109 -8.62 -7.55 -1.02
CA TYR A 109 -7.49 -8.45 -0.84
C TYR A 109 -6.69 -8.53 -2.12
N VAL A 110 -5.38 -8.32 -2.02
CA VAL A 110 -4.46 -8.49 -3.14
C VAL A 110 -3.49 -9.60 -2.76
N SER A 111 -3.56 -10.73 -3.48
CA SER A 111 -2.61 -11.85 -3.37
C SER A 111 -1.28 -11.50 -4.04
N ALA A 112 -0.64 -10.41 -3.60
CA ALA A 112 0.65 -9.96 -4.10
C ALA A 112 1.68 -10.07 -2.98
N CYS A 113 2.38 -11.21 -2.96
CA CYS A 113 3.53 -11.42 -2.11
C CYS A 113 4.80 -10.91 -2.79
N PRO A 114 5.67 -10.20 -2.06
CA PRO A 114 7.03 -10.02 -2.55
C PRO A 114 7.70 -11.40 -2.66
N LYS A 115 8.35 -11.66 -3.80
CA LYS A 115 9.04 -12.91 -4.10
C LYS A 115 10.26 -13.05 -3.18
N SER A 116 10.52 -14.22 -2.62
CA SER A 116 11.77 -14.45 -1.90
C SER A 116 12.96 -14.33 -2.87
N SER A 117 14.02 -13.61 -2.47
CA SER A 117 15.25 -13.50 -3.29
C SER A 117 16.06 -14.81 -3.36
N SER A 118 15.62 -15.84 -2.64
CA SER A 118 16.08 -17.22 -2.77
C SER A 118 15.03 -18.02 -3.54
N GLY A 119 15.30 -18.31 -4.82
CA GLY A 119 14.48 -19.24 -5.60
C GLY A 119 14.31 -18.82 -7.05
N LYS A 120 15.12 -19.41 -7.93
CA LYS A 120 14.71 -19.63 -9.30
C LYS A 120 13.50 -20.56 -9.28
N GLU A 121 12.31 -20.08 -9.61
CA GLU A 121 11.19 -20.83 -10.21
C GLU A 121 10.07 -19.82 -10.50
N ALA A 122 9.78 -19.59 -11.79
CA ALA A 122 8.57 -20.05 -12.48
C ALA A 122 7.28 -19.50 -11.82
N ASP A 123 6.34 -18.85 -12.48
CA ASP A 123 6.05 -18.65 -13.89
C ASP A 123 5.01 -17.52 -13.96
N ASN A 124 4.65 -17.08 -15.16
CA ASN A 124 3.52 -16.18 -15.39
C ASN A 124 2.24 -16.72 -14.71
N ILE A 125 1.56 -15.92 -13.88
CA ILE A 125 0.18 -16.24 -13.46
C ILE A 125 -0.75 -15.07 -13.78
N SER A 126 -1.47 -15.30 -14.89
CA SER A 126 -2.74 -14.68 -15.25
C SER A 126 -3.76 -14.89 -14.14
N ALA A 127 -4.59 -13.88 -13.88
CA ALA A 127 -5.72 -13.99 -12.97
C ALA A 127 -6.67 -15.10 -13.45
N ASN A 128 -6.71 -16.23 -12.73
CA ASN A 128 -7.88 -17.09 -12.61
C ASN A 128 -7.67 -18.15 -11.52
N GLY A 129 -8.60 -18.16 -10.57
CA GLY A 129 -8.92 -19.35 -9.77
C GLY A 129 -8.26 -19.44 -8.40
N CYS A 130 -9.06 -19.20 -7.36
CA CYS A 130 -9.02 -20.03 -6.15
C CYS A 130 -10.41 -20.00 -5.51
N GLY A 131 -11.23 -20.95 -5.93
CA GLY A 131 -12.37 -21.41 -5.15
C GLY A 131 -11.92 -22.54 -4.22
N ARG A 132 -12.48 -22.56 -3.02
CA ARG A 132 -13.01 -23.73 -2.34
C ARG A 132 -14.15 -23.25 -1.46
#